data_AF-A0A7Z9ZFQ4-F1
#
_entry.id   AF-A0A7Z9ZFQ4-F1
#
_cell.length_a   1.000
_cell.length_b   1.000
_cell.length_c   1.000
_cell.angle_alpha   90.00
_cell.angle_beta   90.00
_cell.angle_gamma   90.00
#
_symmetry.space_group_name_H-M   'P 1'
#
loop_
_entity.id
_entity.type
_entity.pdbx_description
1 polymer ?
#
loop_
_entity_poly.entity_id
_entity_poly.type
_entity_poly.pdbx_seq_one_letter_code
_entity_poly.pdbx_strand_id
1 'polypeptide(L)'
;MFIGWLLISLGASAAAIGSSGPPADLPSPVVEAASEGKADVATVIMGYVEGESRDDPLVQLGENVWVKSSNYHGVEINGIVYYYCIFPHASFDPLCRGEVDLEAVRVRRIIGEPEFTIIIYTINYEEHEI
;
A
#
# COMPACT_ATOMS: atom_id res chain seq x y z
N MET A 1 20.57 14.23 -32.14
CA MET A 1 21.66 13.22 -32.17
C MET A 1 22.46 13.41 -30.88
N PHE A 2 22.17 12.60 -29.85
CA PHE A 2 22.68 12.80 -28.48
C PHE A 2 24.01 12.05 -28.26
N ILE A 3 25.06 12.85 -28.07
CA ILE A 3 26.13 12.84 -27.04
C ILE A 3 26.60 11.47 -26.53
N GLY A 4 27.90 11.23 -26.75
CA GLY A 4 28.64 10.02 -26.40
C GLY A 4 28.85 9.77 -24.91
N TRP A 5 29.08 8.49 -24.63
CA TRP A 5 29.44 7.98 -23.32
C TRP A 5 30.97 8.04 -23.15
N LEU A 6 31.42 8.79 -22.14
CA LEU A 6 32.81 8.85 -21.70
C LEU A 6 32.97 7.95 -20.46
N LEU A 7 33.76 6.89 -20.60
CA LEU A 7 34.31 6.10 -19.50
C LEU A 7 35.43 6.91 -18.81
N ILE A 8 35.38 7.06 -17.49
CA ILE A 8 36.55 7.44 -16.69
C ILE A 8 36.74 6.42 -15.56
N SER A 9 37.99 5.98 -15.49
CA SER A 9 38.61 4.93 -14.71
C SER A 9 38.74 5.18 -13.21
N LEU A 10 38.85 4.06 -12.49
CA LEU A 10 39.69 3.78 -11.31
C LEU A 10 40.34 4.99 -10.59
N GLY A 11 39.94 5.17 -9.33
CA GLY A 11 40.76 5.78 -8.29
C GLY A 11 40.93 4.80 -7.14
N ALA A 12 42.15 4.28 -6.97
CA ALA A 12 42.57 3.49 -5.81
C ALA A 12 43.32 4.38 -4.81
N SER A 13 43.37 3.90 -3.55
CA SER A 13 44.18 4.34 -2.38
C SER A 13 43.32 4.96 -1.26
N ALA A 14 43.52 4.70 0.02
CA ALA A 14 44.71 4.18 0.72
C ALA A 14 44.31 3.37 1.97
N ALA A 15 45.26 2.55 2.42
CA ALA A 15 45.22 1.76 3.64
C ALA A 15 45.21 2.63 4.92
N ALA A 16 44.53 2.14 5.96
CA ALA A 16 44.81 2.50 7.34
C ALA A 16 44.90 1.23 8.19
N ILE A 17 46.08 1.04 8.78
CA ILE A 17 46.42 0.00 9.75
C ILE A 17 45.75 0.39 11.07
N GLY A 18 44.94 -0.49 11.66
CA GLY A 18 44.28 -0.24 12.93
C GLY A 18 43.95 -1.54 13.67
N SER A 19 44.82 -1.87 14.63
CA SER A 19 44.66 -2.72 15.81
C SER A 19 43.56 -3.81 15.83
N SER A 20 44.01 -5.07 15.83
CA SER A 20 43.23 -6.27 16.13
C SER A 20 42.84 -6.33 17.62
N GLY A 21 41.65 -5.84 17.96
CA GLY A 21 40.90 -6.35 19.12
C GLY A 21 40.08 -7.58 18.72
N PRO A 22 39.75 -8.51 19.62
CA PRO A 22 38.76 -9.53 19.32
C PRO A 22 37.46 -8.82 18.93
N PRO A 23 36.76 -9.23 17.84
CA PRO A 23 35.47 -8.67 17.54
C PRO A 23 34.56 -8.95 18.74
N ALA A 24 34.07 -7.87 19.36
CA ALA A 24 32.90 -7.96 20.21
C ALA A 24 31.83 -8.70 19.40
N ASP A 25 31.19 -9.66 20.05
CA ASP A 25 30.10 -10.49 19.54
C ASP A 25 28.95 -9.55 19.13
N LEU A 26 29.05 -8.97 17.93
CA LEU A 26 27.99 -8.17 17.34
C LEU A 26 26.89 -9.18 17.00
N PRO A 27 25.66 -9.02 17.52
CA PRO A 27 24.57 -9.86 17.08
C PRO A 27 24.49 -9.74 15.55
N SER A 28 24.66 -10.86 14.87
CA SER A 28 24.40 -10.95 13.43
C SER A 28 23.08 -10.23 13.16
N PRO A 29 22.99 -9.35 12.14
CA PRO A 29 21.70 -8.88 11.71
C PRO A 29 20.90 -10.14 11.39
N VAL A 30 19.88 -10.41 12.21
CA VAL A 30 18.87 -11.40 11.87
C VAL A 30 18.25 -10.82 10.60
N VAL A 31 18.74 -11.30 9.46
CA VAL A 31 18.05 -11.13 8.19
C VAL A 31 16.77 -11.92 8.39
N GLU A 32 15.75 -11.21 8.84
CA GLU A 32 14.39 -11.71 8.97
C GLU A 32 14.06 -12.34 7.63
N ALA A 33 13.98 -13.66 7.63
CA ALA A 33 13.73 -14.43 6.43
C ALA A 33 12.47 -13.88 5.78
N ALA A 34 12.59 -13.46 4.53
CA ALA A 34 11.47 -13.01 3.72
C ALA A 34 10.34 -14.05 3.84
N SER A 35 9.23 -13.67 4.45
CA SER A 35 8.09 -14.57 4.60
C SER A 35 7.54 -14.90 3.22
N GLU A 36 7.75 -16.13 2.77
CA GLU A 36 7.10 -16.64 1.55
C GLU A 36 5.58 -16.55 1.70
N GLY A 37 4.92 -15.90 0.74
CA GLY A 37 3.52 -16.18 0.38
C GLY A 37 2.42 -15.20 0.84
N LYS A 38 2.71 -14.03 1.42
CA LYS A 38 1.67 -13.00 1.63
C LYS A 38 1.52 -12.15 0.37
N ALA A 39 0.37 -12.24 -0.30
CA ALA A 39 0.04 -11.31 -1.37
C ALA A 39 0.11 -9.88 -0.83
N ASP A 40 0.81 -9.01 -1.54
CA ASP A 40 0.89 -7.60 -1.21
C ASP A 40 -0.52 -6.99 -1.29
N VAL A 41 -0.97 -6.41 -0.18
CA VAL A 41 -2.32 -5.82 -0.06
C VAL A 41 -2.57 -4.79 -1.14
N ALA A 42 -1.57 -3.95 -1.45
CA ALA A 42 -1.72 -2.93 -2.49
C ALA A 42 -1.95 -3.59 -3.85
N THR A 43 -1.17 -4.61 -4.20
CA THR A 43 -1.35 -5.39 -5.43
C THR A 43 -2.75 -6.02 -5.54
N VAL A 44 -3.26 -6.60 -4.45
CA VAL A 44 -4.62 -7.20 -4.44
C VAL A 44 -5.69 -6.13 -4.64
N ILE A 45 -5.61 -5.01 -3.91
CA ILE A 45 -6.57 -3.91 -4.02
C ILE A 45 -6.54 -3.29 -5.41
N MET A 46 -5.36 -3.12 -6.03
CA MET A 46 -5.26 -2.62 -7.41
C MET A 46 -6.01 -3.51 -8.39
N GLY A 47 -5.99 -4.84 -8.20
CA GLY A 47 -6.80 -5.76 -9.00
C GLY A 47 -8.30 -5.48 -8.89
N TYR A 48 -8.78 -5.11 -7.69
CA TYR A 48 -10.16 -4.64 -7.49
C TYR A 48 -10.40 -3.23 -8.01
N VAL A 49 -9.42 -2.35 -8.10
CA VAL A 49 -9.63 -1.02 -8.68
C VAL A 49 -9.77 -1.11 -10.20
N GLU A 50 -8.83 -1.81 -10.85
CA GLU A 50 -8.70 -1.85 -12.31
C GLU A 50 -9.65 -2.85 -12.99
N GLY A 51 -9.97 -3.97 -12.33
CA GLY A 51 -10.62 -5.11 -12.97
C GLY A 51 -12.13 -5.21 -12.73
N GLU A 52 -12.89 -5.62 -13.74
CA GLU A 52 -14.22 -6.21 -13.53
C GLU A 52 -14.03 -7.66 -13.06
N SER A 53 -13.80 -7.83 -11.75
CA SER A 53 -13.69 -9.17 -11.18
C SER A 53 -15.06 -9.83 -11.12
N ARG A 54 -15.15 -11.10 -11.54
CA ARG A 54 -16.37 -11.91 -11.34
C ARG A 54 -16.72 -12.05 -9.86
N ASP A 55 -15.72 -11.94 -8.99
CA ASP A 55 -15.85 -12.04 -7.54
C ASP A 55 -16.13 -10.68 -6.88
N ASP A 56 -16.33 -9.63 -7.68
CA ASP A 56 -16.66 -8.28 -7.21
C ASP A 56 -17.98 -7.80 -7.84
N PRO A 57 -19.13 -8.29 -7.35
CA PRO A 57 -20.43 -7.94 -7.91
C PRO A 57 -20.72 -6.45 -7.72
N LEU A 58 -21.60 -5.91 -8.56
CA LEU A 58 -22.11 -4.55 -8.38
C LEU A 58 -23.22 -4.53 -7.33
N VAL A 59 -23.19 -3.53 -6.46
CA VAL A 59 -24.21 -3.19 -5.47
C VAL A 59 -25.02 -2.00 -5.98
N GLN A 60 -26.35 -2.11 -5.94
CA GLN A 60 -27.24 -1.02 -6.32
C GLN A 60 -27.56 -0.14 -5.11
N LEU A 61 -27.23 1.16 -5.17
CA LEU A 61 -27.48 2.14 -4.11
C LEU A 61 -28.66 3.08 -4.38
N GLY A 62 -29.32 2.92 -5.53
CA GLY A 62 -30.47 3.71 -5.95
C GLY A 62 -30.91 3.33 -7.36
N GLU A 63 -31.89 4.05 -7.92
CA GLU A 63 -32.53 3.67 -9.19
C GLU A 63 -31.54 3.54 -10.36
N ASN A 64 -30.38 4.22 -10.33
CA ASN A 64 -29.39 4.16 -11.40
C ASN A 64 -27.93 4.24 -10.90
N VAL A 65 -27.67 3.90 -9.64
CA VAL A 65 -26.32 3.95 -9.07
C VAL A 65 -25.86 2.53 -8.74
N TRP A 66 -24.82 2.09 -9.44
CA TRP A 66 -24.18 0.80 -9.25
C TRP A 66 -22.71 1.01 -8.91
N VAL A 67 -22.27 0.35 -7.85
CA VAL A 67 -20.91 0.48 -7.34
C VAL A 67 -20.31 -0.89 -7.12
N LYS A 68 -18.99 -1.01 -7.16
CA LYS A 68 -18.33 -2.27 -6.88
C LYS A 68 -18.52 -2.65 -5.41
N SER A 69 -18.86 -3.91 -5.14
CA SER A 69 -19.01 -4.42 -3.79
C SER A 69 -17.74 -4.18 -2.96
N SER A 70 -16.57 -4.37 -3.57
CA SER A 70 -15.26 -4.08 -2.97
C SER A 70 -15.07 -2.62 -2.57
N ASN A 71 -15.61 -1.66 -3.34
CA ASN A 71 -15.55 -0.25 -3.00
C ASN A 71 -16.52 0.09 -1.86
N TYR A 72 -17.69 -0.54 -1.84
CA TYR A 72 -18.72 -0.25 -0.85
C TYR A 72 -18.49 -0.93 0.51
N HIS A 73 -18.20 -2.23 0.49
CA HIS A 73 -18.02 -3.09 1.68
C HIS A 73 -16.54 -3.28 2.07
N GLY A 74 -15.59 -2.83 1.25
CA GLY A 74 -14.17 -3.13 1.43
C GLY A 74 -13.80 -4.52 0.93
N VAL A 75 -12.51 -4.82 1.03
CA VAL A 75 -11.93 -6.10 0.64
C VAL A 75 -11.29 -6.74 1.87
N GLU A 76 -11.73 -7.95 2.21
CA GLU A 76 -11.14 -8.71 3.30
C GLU A 76 -9.87 -9.44 2.82
N ILE A 77 -8.74 -9.16 3.46
CA ILE A 77 -7.45 -9.81 3.18
C ILE A 77 -6.85 -10.24 4.50
N ASN A 78 -6.72 -11.56 4.69
CA ASN A 78 -6.21 -12.17 5.94
C ASN A 78 -6.96 -11.71 7.20
N GLY A 79 -8.30 -11.62 7.14
CA GLY A 79 -9.14 -11.23 8.27
C GLY A 79 -9.14 -9.73 8.58
N ILE A 80 -8.53 -8.89 7.74
CA ILE A 80 -8.55 -7.43 7.85
C ILE A 80 -9.32 -6.87 6.66
N VAL A 81 -10.29 -6.00 6.93
CA VAL A 81 -11.03 -5.30 5.88
C VAL A 81 -10.26 -4.03 5.49
N TYR A 82 -9.90 -3.95 4.22
CA TYR A 82 -9.28 -2.80 3.61
C TYR A 82 -10.29 -2.06 2.75
N TYR A 83 -10.28 -0.74 2.87
CA TYR A 83 -11.07 0.15 2.04
C TYR A 83 -10.12 0.93 1.12
N TYR A 84 -10.67 1.43 0.02
CA TYR A 84 -9.93 2.29 -0.88
C TYR A 84 -10.79 3.45 -1.36
N CYS A 85 -10.19 4.63 -1.40
CA CYS A 85 -10.77 5.84 -1.98
C CYS A 85 -9.99 6.20 -3.24
N ILE A 86 -10.70 6.63 -4.30
CA ILE A 86 -10.11 7.07 -5.58
C ILE A 86 -10.35 8.57 -5.73
N PHE A 87 -9.33 9.40 -5.49
CA PHE A 87 -9.43 10.85 -5.62
C PHE A 87 -8.88 11.33 -6.98
N PRO A 88 -9.51 12.30 -7.68
CA PRO A 88 -10.71 13.06 -7.32
C PRO A 88 -12.02 12.42 -7.79
N HIS A 89 -11.98 11.16 -8.22
CA HIS A 89 -13.17 10.46 -8.71
C HIS A 89 -14.18 10.18 -7.60
N ALA A 90 -15.41 9.86 -7.99
CA ALA A 90 -16.39 9.39 -7.03
C ALA A 90 -15.93 8.04 -6.47
N SER A 91 -15.96 7.93 -5.15
CA SER A 91 -15.78 6.68 -4.45
C SER A 91 -16.92 6.53 -3.46
N PHE A 92 -17.31 5.28 -3.22
CA PHE A 92 -18.40 4.92 -2.33
C PHE A 92 -17.88 4.12 -1.17
N ASP A 93 -16.64 4.34 -0.72
CA ASP A 93 -16.11 3.79 0.52
C ASP A 93 -16.65 4.55 1.76
N PRO A 94 -16.59 3.98 2.98
CA PRO A 94 -17.20 4.58 4.16
C PRO A 94 -16.77 6.02 4.44
N LEU A 95 -15.50 6.37 4.15
CA LEU A 95 -14.99 7.73 4.32
C LEU A 95 -15.67 8.69 3.32
N CYS A 96 -15.76 8.34 2.05
CA CYS A 96 -16.45 9.17 1.04
C CYS A 96 -17.96 9.28 1.26
N ARG A 97 -18.58 8.28 1.91
CA ARG A 97 -19.99 8.33 2.32
C ARG A 97 -20.22 9.16 3.59
N GLY A 98 -19.16 9.56 4.30
CA GLY A 98 -19.25 10.29 5.57
C GLY A 98 -19.73 9.43 6.73
N GLU A 99 -19.58 8.10 6.64
CA GLU A 99 -19.95 7.16 7.71
C GLU A 99 -18.84 7.01 8.76
N VAL A 100 -17.61 7.40 8.41
CA VAL A 100 -16.42 7.27 9.24
C VAL A 100 -15.62 8.56 9.17
N ASP A 101 -15.20 9.06 10.33
CA ASP A 101 -14.34 10.24 10.42
C ASP A 101 -12.89 9.91 10.02
N LEU A 102 -12.18 10.93 9.50
CA LEU A 102 -10.77 10.81 9.13
C LEU A 102 -9.87 10.32 10.29
N GLU A 103 -10.24 10.63 11.53
CA GLU A 103 -9.51 10.22 12.73
C GLU A 103 -9.60 8.71 13.01
N ALA A 104 -10.70 8.07 12.59
CA ALA A 104 -10.90 6.63 12.71
C ALA A 104 -10.19 5.83 11.59
N VAL A 105 -9.62 6.52 10.60
CA VAL A 105 -8.97 5.91 9.46
C VAL A 105 -7.46 5.77 9.67
N ARG A 106 -6.93 4.57 9.44
CA ARG A 106 -5.49 4.31 9.36
C ARG A 106 -5.08 4.06 7.91
N VAL A 107 -4.45 5.05 7.30
CA VAL A 107 -3.88 4.94 5.95
C VAL A 107 -2.79 3.88 5.94
N ARG A 108 -2.90 2.92 5.02
CA ARG A 108 -1.94 1.83 4.82
C ARG A 108 -1.06 2.08 3.61
N ARG A 109 -1.62 2.68 2.56
CA ARG A 109 -0.90 3.02 1.34
C ARG A 109 -1.55 4.21 0.64
N ILE A 110 -0.73 5.00 -0.03
CA ILE A 110 -1.16 5.98 -1.02
C ILE A 110 -0.44 5.61 -2.32
N ILE A 111 -1.21 5.48 -3.41
CA ILE A 111 -0.71 5.16 -4.74
C ILE A 111 -1.11 6.34 -5.63
N GLY A 112 -0.11 7.06 -6.13
CA GLY A 112 -0.33 8.19 -7.03
C GLY A 112 -0.19 7.74 -8.48
N GLU A 113 -1.26 7.86 -9.24
CA GLU A 113 -1.26 7.79 -10.69
C GLU A 113 -1.33 9.20 -11.29
N PRO A 114 -0.98 9.41 -12.57
CA PRO A 114 -1.02 10.75 -13.18
C PRO A 114 -2.38 11.45 -13.10
N GLU A 115 -3.48 10.68 -13.14
CA GLU A 115 -4.84 11.21 -13.22
C GLU A 115 -5.63 11.09 -11.91
N PHE A 116 -5.24 10.18 -11.02
CA PHE A 116 -5.94 9.92 -9.77
C PHE A 116 -5.00 9.40 -8.69
N THR A 117 -5.45 9.43 -7.45
CA THR A 117 -4.75 8.86 -6.30
C THR A 117 -5.64 7.83 -5.63
N ILE A 118 -5.08 6.66 -5.34
CA ILE A 118 -5.74 5.62 -4.56
C ILE A 118 -5.20 5.67 -3.14
N ILE A 119 -6.09 5.83 -2.17
CA ILE A 119 -5.78 5.80 -0.74
C ILE A 119 -6.34 4.49 -0.19
N ILE A 120 -5.46 3.58 0.23
CA ILE A 120 -5.84 2.31 0.85
C ILE A 120 -5.74 2.46 2.37
N TYR A 121 -6.79 2.09 3.09
CA TYR A 121 -6.86 2.29 4.52
C TYR A 121 -7.64 1.18 5.25
N THR A 122 -7.49 1.14 6.56
CA THR A 122 -8.31 0.33 7.47
C THR A 122 -9.03 1.26 8.45
N ILE A 123 -10.20 0.86 8.94
CA ILE A 123 -10.90 1.58 10.00
C ILE A 123 -10.46 1.01 11.35
N ASN A 124 -10.04 1.85 12.28
CA ASN A 124 -9.83 1.46 13.67
C ASN A 124 -11.19 1.58 14.37
N TYR A 125 -11.85 0.46 14.64
CA TYR A 125 -12.96 0.44 15.60
C TYR A 125 -12.38 0.46 17.02
N GLU A 126 -11.67 1.53 17.39
CA GLU A 126 -11.58 1.81 18.82
C GLU A 126 -12.97 2.27 19.24
N GLU A 127 -13.58 1.51 20.15
CA GLU A 127 -14.96 1.66 20.60
C GLU A 127 -15.23 3.14 20.96
N HIS A 128 -15.89 3.86 20.06
CA HIS A 128 -16.66 5.02 20.45
C HIS A 128 -17.86 4.47 21.24
N GLU A 129 -17.63 4.10 22.50
CA GLU A 129 -18.68 4.01 23.50
C GLU A 129 -19.31 5.41 23.60
N ILE A 130 -20.58 5.49 23.21
CA ILE A 130 -21.46 6.64 23.47
C ILE A 130 -22.33 6.29 24.67
#